data_AF-A0A821NQR8-F1
#
_entry.id   AF-A0A821NQR8-F1
#
_cell.length_a   1.000
_cell.length_b   1.000
_cell.length_c   1.000
_cell.angle_alpha   90.00
_cell.angle_beta   90.00
_cell.angle_gamma   90.00
#
_symmetry.space_group_name_H-M   'P 1'
#
loop_
_entity.id
_entity.type
_entity.pdbx_description
1 polymer ?
#
loop_
_entity_poly.entity_id
_entity_poly.type
_entity_poly.pdbx_seq_one_letter_code
_entity_poly.pdbx_strand_id
1 'polypeptide(L)'
;YKLSTGYFPFSKSGNAIELAVEICQGPSLELTIDRLSHHCKEFVNTCLNKDENQRPAYEQLFENPFVQQANEVSQAQHFVSYCSSMIDLVDKTTDTFDQYGFRP
;
A
#
# COMPACT_ATOMS: atom_id res chain seq x y z
N TYR A 1 0.95 -0.67 -3.53
CA TYR A 1 0.60 -2.08 -3.84
C TYR A 1 0.17 -2.86 -2.59
N LYS A 2 1.09 -3.30 -1.71
CA LYS A 2 0.77 -4.20 -0.56
C LYS A 2 -0.38 -3.72 0.32
N LEU A 3 -0.39 -2.44 0.69
CA LEU A 3 -1.46 -1.88 1.52
C LEU A 3 -2.83 -1.88 0.80
N SER A 4 -2.83 -1.73 -0.51
CA SER A 4 -4.04 -1.70 -1.33
C SER A 4 -4.62 -3.11 -1.59
N THR A 5 -3.74 -4.09 -1.77
CA THR A 5 -4.08 -5.50 -2.07
C THR A 5 -4.24 -6.35 -0.81
N GLY A 6 -3.62 -5.97 0.30
CA GLY A 6 -3.44 -6.81 1.49
C GLY A 6 -2.37 -7.91 1.32
N TYR A 7 -1.69 -7.98 0.18
CA TYR A 7 -0.76 -9.05 -0.16
C TYR A 7 0.63 -8.51 -0.56
N PHE A 8 1.68 -9.18 -0.06
CA PHE A 8 3.04 -8.91 -0.50
C PHE A 8 3.29 -9.62 -1.83
N PRO A 9 3.62 -8.90 -2.92
CA PRO A 9 3.51 -9.41 -4.29
C PRO A 9 4.47 -10.55 -4.65
N PHE A 10 5.53 -10.76 -3.87
CA PHE A 10 6.57 -11.75 -4.15
C PHE A 10 6.43 -12.99 -3.27
N SER A 11 7.11 -14.07 -3.65
CA SER A 11 7.09 -15.31 -2.87
C SER A 11 7.59 -15.10 -1.45
N LYS A 12 6.86 -15.64 -0.47
CA LYS A 12 7.21 -15.57 0.95
C LYS A 12 8.14 -16.72 1.40
N SER A 13 8.36 -17.71 0.55
CA SER A 13 9.07 -18.95 0.93
C SER A 13 10.58 -18.88 0.71
N GLY A 14 11.08 -17.81 0.10
CA GLY A 14 12.47 -17.69 -0.30
C GLY A 14 13.32 -16.81 0.61
N ASN A 15 14.64 -16.92 0.46
CA ASN A 15 15.60 -16.03 1.11
C ASN A 15 15.75 -14.69 0.36
N ALA A 16 16.55 -13.76 0.89
CA ALA A 16 16.73 -12.42 0.32
C ALA A 16 17.30 -12.41 -1.11
N ILE A 17 18.13 -13.40 -1.48
CA ILE A 17 18.70 -13.51 -2.83
C ILE A 17 17.62 -13.93 -3.81
N GLU A 18 16.82 -14.93 -3.46
CA GLU A 18 15.70 -15.39 -4.28
C GLU A 18 14.68 -14.28 -4.51
N LEU A 19 14.39 -13.48 -3.48
CA LEU A 19 13.55 -12.29 -3.61
C LEU A 19 14.15 -11.24 -4.58
N ALA A 20 15.45 -10.98 -4.49
CA ALA A 20 16.12 -10.04 -5.40
C ALA A 20 16.05 -10.53 -6.86
N VAL A 21 16.23 -11.84 -7.08
CA VAL A 21 16.06 -12.46 -8.40
C VAL A 21 14.63 -12.28 -8.89
N GLU A 22 13.62 -12.54 -8.06
CA GLU A 22 12.20 -12.38 -8.41
C GLU A 22 11.87 -10.93 -8.78
N ILE A 23 12.35 -9.95 -8.01
CA ILE A 23 12.17 -8.52 -8.27
C ILE A 23 12.79 -8.13 -9.62
N CYS A 24 14.04 -8.54 -9.85
CA CYS A 24 14.78 -8.15 -11.05
C CYS A 24 14.24 -8.85 -12.31
N GLN A 25 14.01 -10.17 -12.25
CA GLN A 25 13.77 -11.02 -13.42
C GLN A 25 12.30 -11.41 -13.61
N GLY A 26 11.46 -11.29 -12.58
CA GLY A 26 10.03 -11.62 -12.65
C GLY A 26 9.23 -10.65 -13.53
N PRO A 27 7.91 -10.85 -13.68
CA PRO A 27 7.04 -9.89 -14.38
C PRO A 27 6.98 -8.55 -13.64
N SER A 28 6.65 -7.47 -14.37
CA SER A 28 6.30 -6.20 -13.72
C SER A 28 4.99 -6.34 -12.96
N LEU A 29 4.87 -5.63 -11.85
CA LEU A 29 3.66 -5.63 -11.02
C LEU A 29 2.70 -4.56 -11.52
N GLU A 30 1.42 -4.91 -11.62
CA GLU A 30 0.37 -3.99 -11.99
C GLU A 30 -0.75 -4.01 -10.95
N LEU A 31 -1.19 -2.83 -10.53
CA LEU A 31 -2.30 -2.64 -9.61
C LEU A 31 -3.60 -2.45 -10.39
N THR A 32 -4.40 -3.52 -10.45
CA THR A 32 -5.66 -3.56 -11.23
C THR A 32 -6.93 -3.58 -10.37
N ILE A 33 -6.84 -3.17 -9.10
CA ILE A 33 -8.00 -3.21 -8.18
C ILE A 33 -9.08 -2.21 -8.60
N ASP A 34 -10.28 -2.71 -8.93
CA ASP A 34 -11.40 -1.89 -9.42
C ASP A 34 -11.90 -0.82 -8.44
N ARG A 35 -11.90 -1.14 -7.13
CA ARG A 35 -12.32 -0.18 -6.08
C ARG A 35 -11.39 1.00 -5.89
N LEU A 36 -10.21 1.03 -6.53
CA LEU A 36 -9.27 2.14 -6.44
C LEU A 36 -9.50 3.15 -7.56
N SER A 37 -9.29 4.42 -7.24
CA SER A 37 -9.35 5.50 -8.24
C SER A 37 -8.31 5.27 -9.35
N HIS A 38 -8.62 5.80 -10.53
CA HIS A 38 -7.70 5.77 -11.68
C HIS A 38 -6.33 6.36 -11.30
N HIS A 39 -6.31 7.55 -10.70
CA HIS A 39 -5.08 8.24 -10.29
C HIS A 39 -4.24 7.42 -9.30
N CYS A 40 -4.87 6.68 -8.37
CA CYS A 40 -4.14 5.80 -7.46
C CYS A 40 -3.45 4.64 -8.20
N LYS A 41 -4.17 3.99 -9.11
CA LYS A 41 -3.62 2.89 -9.93
C LYS A 41 -2.47 3.38 -10.79
N GLU A 42 -2.68 4.50 -11.49
CA GLU A 42 -1.67 5.14 -12.33
C GLU A 42 -0.41 5.51 -11.54
N PHE A 43 -0.57 6.18 -10.40
CA PHE A 43 0.55 6.54 -9.51
C PHE A 43 1.36 5.30 -9.08
N VAL A 44 0.68 4.25 -8.61
CA VAL A 44 1.37 3.03 -8.16
C VAL A 44 2.05 2.31 -9.32
N ASN A 45 1.39 2.18 -10.47
CA ASN A 45 1.96 1.49 -11.63
C ASN A 45 3.15 2.26 -12.21
N THR A 46 3.12 3.58 -12.17
CA THR A 46 4.23 4.43 -12.59
C THR A 46 5.46 4.22 -11.68
N CYS A 47 5.25 4.13 -10.36
CA CYS A 47 6.32 3.79 -9.41
C CYS A 47 6.90 2.38 -9.60
N LEU A 48 6.08 1.42 -10.09
CA LEU A 48 6.46 0.02 -10.29
C LEU A 48 7.11 -0.27 -11.64
N ASN A 49 7.39 0.77 -12.45
CA ASN A 49 8.03 0.59 -13.74
C ASN A 49 9.43 -0.05 -13.58
N LYS A 50 9.69 -1.08 -14.38
CA LYS A 50 10.97 -1.81 -14.41
C LYS A 50 12.05 -1.06 -15.18
N ASP A 51 11.68 -0.27 -16.17
CA ASP A 51 12.61 0.62 -16.85
C ASP A 51 12.93 1.80 -15.94
N GLU A 52 14.18 1.88 -15.51
CA GLU A 52 14.67 2.95 -14.64
C GLU A 52 14.49 4.34 -15.26
N ASN A 53 14.58 4.45 -16.59
CA ASN A 53 14.45 5.73 -17.30
C ASN A 53 13.00 6.20 -17.38
N GLN A 54 12.04 5.28 -17.19
CA GLN A 54 10.61 5.58 -17.16
C GLN A 54 10.09 5.77 -15.73
N ARG A 55 10.93 5.53 -14.71
CA ARG A 55 10.55 5.75 -13.32
C ARG A 55 10.68 7.25 -13.02
N PRO A 56 9.61 7.89 -12.49
CA PRO A 56 9.63 9.31 -12.22
C PRO A 56 10.59 9.66 -11.08
N ALA A 57 11.20 10.84 -11.19
CA ALA A 57 11.87 11.48 -10.07
C ALA A 57 10.85 11.97 -9.02
N TYR A 58 11.32 12.30 -7.81
CA TYR A 58 10.44 12.73 -6.73
C TYR A 58 9.65 13.99 -7.08
N GLU A 59 10.26 14.93 -7.78
CA GLU A 59 9.64 16.17 -8.22
C GLU A 59 8.42 15.89 -9.10
N GLN A 60 8.53 14.92 -10.01
CA GLN A 60 7.44 14.51 -10.89
C GLN A 60 6.33 13.76 -10.13
N LEU A 61 6.67 13.04 -9.06
CA LEU A 61 5.69 12.39 -8.20
C LEU A 61 4.81 13.40 -7.44
N PHE A 62 5.38 14.54 -7.01
CA PHE A 62 4.62 15.61 -6.34
C PHE A 62 3.61 16.30 -7.26
N GLU A 63 3.88 16.31 -8.57
CA GLU A 63 2.97 16.85 -9.58
C GLU A 63 1.81 15.89 -9.90
N ASN A 64 1.87 14.63 -9.44
CA ASN A 64 0.83 13.66 -9.73
C ASN A 64 -0.51 14.04 -9.06
N PRO A 65 -1.65 13.97 -9.78
CA PRO A 65 -2.96 14.31 -9.22
C PRO A 65 -3.32 13.53 -7.95
N PHE A 66 -2.87 12.28 -7.83
CA PHE A 66 -3.10 11.47 -6.63
C PHE A 66 -2.46 12.09 -5.38
N VAL A 67 -1.23 12.63 -5.50
CA VAL A 67 -0.49 13.25 -4.40
C VAL A 67 -1.06 14.62 -4.07
N GLN A 68 -1.41 15.42 -5.09
CA GLN A 68 -2.02 16.73 -4.88
C GLN A 68 -3.35 16.64 -4.14
N GLN A 69 -4.21 15.68 -4.50
CA GLN A 69 -5.47 15.42 -3.79
C GLN A 69 -5.26 14.98 -2.35
N ALA A 70 -4.21 14.19 -2.08
CA ALA A 70 -3.90 13.73 -0.73
C ALA A 70 -3.43 14.88 0.20
N ASN A 71 -2.93 15.98 -0.36
CA ASN A 71 -2.48 17.15 0.41
C ASN A 71 -3.62 18.07 0.88
N GLU A 72 -4.86 17.80 0.47
CA GLU A 72 -6.01 18.57 0.96
C GLU A 72 -6.23 18.34 2.46
N VAL A 73 -6.48 19.43 3.20
CA VAL A 73 -6.66 19.40 4.67
C VAL A 73 -7.80 18.47 5.11
N SER A 74 -8.85 18.37 4.29
CA SER A 74 -9.97 17.46 4.49
C SER A 74 -9.52 15.99 4.60
N GLN A 75 -8.53 15.58 3.79
CA GLN A 75 -8.02 14.21 3.79
C GLN A 75 -7.28 13.87 5.07
N ALA A 76 -6.50 14.81 5.62
CA ALA A 76 -5.83 14.63 6.91
C ALA A 76 -6.85 14.42 8.05
N GLN A 77 -7.95 15.17 8.06
CA GLN A 77 -9.02 15.01 9.06
C GLN A 77 -9.71 13.65 8.94
N HIS A 78 -10.04 13.22 7.72
CA HIS A 78 -10.61 11.90 7.48
C HIS A 78 -9.66 10.77 7.91
N PHE A 79 -8.35 10.92 7.62
CA PHE A 79 -7.34 9.94 8.03
C PHE A 79 -7.25 9.79 9.55
N VAL A 80 -7.18 10.90 10.30
CA VAL A 80 -7.13 10.86 11.77
C VAL A 80 -8.37 10.16 12.33
N SER A 81 -9.57 10.55 11.88
CA SER A 81 -10.82 9.95 12.33
C SER A 81 -10.89 8.45 12.03
N TYR A 82 -10.45 8.04 10.84
CA TYR A 82 -10.37 6.64 10.46
C TYR A 82 -9.38 5.87 11.34
N CYS A 83 -8.17 6.40 11.56
CA CYS A 83 -7.16 5.77 12.40
C CYS A 83 -7.63 5.60 13.84
N SER A 84 -8.23 6.63 14.45
CA SER A 84 -8.80 6.51 15.80
C SER A 84 -9.85 5.41 15.87
N SER A 85 -10.76 5.36 14.90
CA SER A 85 -11.82 4.33 14.84
C SER A 85 -11.25 2.91 14.70
N MET A 86 -10.18 2.75 13.91
CA MET A 86 -9.52 1.46 13.72
C MET A 86 -8.75 1.02 14.96
N ILE A 87 -8.07 1.94 15.66
CA ILE A 87 -7.37 1.66 16.92
C ILE A 87 -8.38 1.21 17.97
N ASP A 88 -9.46 1.98 18.16
CA ASP A 88 -10.53 1.63 19.11
C ASP A 88 -11.14 0.24 18.83
N LEU A 89 -11.26 -0.13 17.54
CA LEU A 89 -11.75 -1.44 17.14
C LEU A 89 -10.75 -2.55 17.48
N VAL A 90 -9.46 -2.33 17.22
CA VAL A 90 -8.40 -3.30 17.53
C VAL A 90 -8.30 -3.50 19.04
N ASP A 91 -8.38 -2.44 19.83
CA ASP A 91 -8.33 -2.51 21.30
C ASP A 91 -9.50 -3.35 21.84
N LYS A 92 -10.74 -3.05 21.42
CA LYS A 92 -11.92 -3.84 21.80
C LYS A 92 -11.81 -5.32 21.39
N THR A 93 -11.23 -5.57 20.23
CA THR A 93 -11.03 -6.94 19.73
C THR A 93 -10.01 -7.68 20.59
N THR A 94 -8.93 -6.99 20.99
CA THR A 94 -7.89 -7.54 21.87
C THR A 94 -8.45 -7.82 23.27
N ASP A 95 -9.22 -6.89 23.84
CA ASP A 95 -9.90 -7.08 25.12
C ASP A 95 -10.84 -8.28 25.09
N THR A 96 -11.54 -8.49 23.97
CA THR A 96 -12.42 -9.65 23.77
C THR A 96 -11.60 -10.95 23.73
N PHE A 97 -10.49 -10.98 22.98
CA PHE A 97 -9.62 -12.15 22.92
C PHE A 97 -9.02 -12.52 24.27
N ASP A 98 -8.60 -11.51 25.05
CA ASP A 98 -8.10 -11.70 26.41
C ASP A 98 -9.20 -12.17 27.38
N GLN A 99 -10.42 -11.64 27.28
CA GLN A 99 -11.57 -12.09 28.08
C GLN A 99 -11.92 -13.56 27.84
N TYR A 100 -11.81 -14.05 26.60
CA TYR A 100 -12.17 -15.42 26.22
C TYR A 100 -10.96 -16.37 26.11
N GLY A 101 -9.75 -15.93 26.50
CA GLY A 101 -8.55 -16.78 26.56
C GLY A 101 -8.02 -17.26 25.21
N PHE A 102 -8.40 -16.62 24.11
CA PHE A 102 -7.90 -16.92 22.76
C PHE A 102 -6.75 -15.98 22.43
N ARG A 103 -5.49 -16.40 22.66
CA ARG A 103 -4.34 -15.72 22.06
C ARG A 103 -4.05 -16.30 20.67
N PRO A 104 -3.92 -15.48 19.62
CA PRO A 104 -3.49 -15.93 18.29
C PRO A 104 -2.03 -16.42 18.28
#